data_AF-A0A396JVY6-F1
#
_entry.id   AF-A0A396JVY6-F1
#
_cell.length_a   1.000
_cell.length_b   1.000
_cell.length_c   1.000
_cell.angle_alpha   90.00
_cell.angle_beta   90.00
_cell.angle_gamma   90.00
#
_symmetry.space_group_name_H-M   'P 1'
#
loop_
_entity.id
_entity.type
_entity.pdbx_description
1 polymer ?
#
loop_
_entity_poly.entity_id
_entity_poly.type
_entity_poly.pdbx_seq_one_letter_code
_entity_poly.pdbx_strand_id
1 'polypeptide(L)' 'MEFVVPQADSSAFFPISVRFTTTDTFSDLKVTNIIPLKGGNPPKHAQRTQLITENYQVV' A
#
# COMPACT_ATOMS: atom_id res chain seq x y z
N MET A 1 6.14 18.48 5.14
CA MET A 1 7.19 18.76 4.15
C MET A 1 6.95 20.16 3.62
N GLU A 2 7.96 21.01 3.62
CA GLU A 2 7.86 22.39 3.15
C GLU A 2 8.97 22.63 2.15
N PHE A 3 8.64 23.25 1.01
CA PHE A 3 9.57 23.62 -0.05
C PHE A 3 9.04 24.85 -0.78
N VAL A 4 9.94 25.58 -1.46
CA VAL A 4 9.60 26.76 -2.24
C VAL A 4 9.52 26.39 -3.72
N VAL A 5 8.54 26.95 -4.42
CA VAL A 5 8.34 26.77 -5.87
C VAL A 5 8.50 28.10 -6.60
N PRO A 6 8.85 28.10 -7.90
CA PRO A 6 8.81 29.30 -8.72
C PRO A 6 7.41 29.91 -8.75
N GLN A 7 7.35 31.22 -9.05
CA GLN A 7 6.07 31.90 -9.22
C GLN A 7 5.31 31.30 -10.41
N ALA A 8 4.11 30.78 -10.15
CA ALA A 8 3.19 30.26 -11.14
C ALA A 8 1.75 30.44 -10.63
N ASP A 9 0.77 30.26 -11.51
CA ASP A 9 -0.62 30.13 -11.10
C ASP A 9 -0.79 28.87 -10.23
N SER A 10 -1.62 28.95 -9.18
CA SER A 10 -1.74 27.84 -8.22
C SER A 10 -2.27 26.56 -8.87
N SER A 11 -3.07 26.66 -9.93
CA SER A 11 -3.59 25.50 -10.67
C SER A 11 -2.50 24.66 -11.32
N ALA A 12 -1.33 25.23 -11.59
CA ALA A 12 -0.20 24.52 -12.20
C ALA A 12 0.41 23.45 -11.29
N PHE A 13 0.11 23.47 -9.99
CA PHE A 13 0.66 22.52 -9.01
C PHE A 13 -0.25 21.32 -8.74
N PHE A 14 -1.43 21.26 -9.37
CA PHE A 14 -2.40 20.19 -9.15
C PHE A 14 -2.65 19.38 -10.43
N PRO A 15 -2.89 18.06 -10.31
CA PRO A 15 -2.97 17.30 -9.07
C PRO A 15 -1.60 16.92 -8.49
N ILE A 16 -1.49 16.90 -7.17
CA ILE A 16 -0.30 16.39 -6.47
C ILE A 16 -0.46 14.88 -6.30
N SER A 17 0.42 14.09 -6.93
CA SER A 17 0.43 12.63 -6.77
C SER A 17 1.23 12.21 -5.55
N VAL A 18 0.62 11.43 -4.65
CA VAL A 18 1.27 10.89 -3.46
C VAL A 18 1.53 9.40 -3.66
N ARG A 19 2.77 8.96 -3.42
CA ARG A 19 3.15 7.55 -3.50
C ARG A 19 3.75 7.07 -2.19
N PHE A 20 3.19 5.99 -1.64
CA PHE A 20 3.77 5.29 -0.50
C PHE A 20 3.47 3.80 -0.55
N THR A 21 4.28 3.04 0.18
CA THR A 21 4.09 1.61 0.39
C THR A 21 4.29 1.27 1.85
N THR A 22 3.51 0.33 2.37
CA THR A 22 3.68 -0.18 3.74
C THR A 22 3.39 -1.68 3.78
N THR A 23 3.94 -2.39 4.76
CA THR A 23 3.61 -3.80 5.03
C THR A 23 2.33 -3.95 5.84
N ASP A 24 1.94 -2.90 6.57
CA ASP A 24 0.72 -2.85 7.38
C ASP A 24 -0.45 -2.38 6.51
N THR A 25 -1.32 -3.31 6.16
CA THR A 25 -2.45 -3.07 5.26
C THR A 25 -3.68 -2.54 5.99
N PHE A 26 -4.47 -1.71 5.32
CA PHE A 26 -5.69 -1.10 5.89
C PHE A 26 -6.74 -2.12 6.37
N SER A 27 -6.94 -3.21 5.63
CA SER A 27 -8.04 -4.16 5.87
C SER A 27 -7.74 -5.25 6.90
N ASP A 28 -6.59 -5.18 7.58
CA ASP A 28 -6.06 -6.17 8.54
C ASP A 28 -6.23 -7.65 8.11
N LEU A 29 -6.10 -7.91 6.79
CA LEU A 29 -6.31 -9.24 6.24
C LEU A 29 -5.10 -10.13 6.54
N LYS A 30 -5.33 -11.22 7.27
CA LYS A 30 -4.30 -12.14 7.74
C LYS A 30 -4.61 -13.57 7.35
N VAL A 31 -3.62 -14.30 6.87
CA VAL A 31 -3.70 -15.76 6.73
C VAL A 31 -3.44 -16.37 8.11
N THR A 32 -4.47 -16.95 8.70
CA THR A 32 -4.37 -17.51 10.06
C THR A 32 -3.91 -18.96 10.09
N ASN A 33 -4.16 -19.72 9.03
CA ASN A 33 -3.74 -21.12 8.94
C ASN A 33 -3.67 -21.61 7.48
N ILE A 34 -2.83 -22.62 7.23
CA ILE A 34 -2.76 -23.36 5.96
C ILE A 34 -3.06 -24.82 6.24
N ILE A 35 -4.16 -25.34 5.68
CA ILE A 35 -4.67 -26.68 5.99
C ILE A 35 -4.48 -27.60 4.77
N PRO A 36 -3.89 -28.79 4.93
CA PRO A 36 -3.73 -29.75 3.84
C PRO A 36 -5.08 -30.37 3.46
N LEU A 37 -5.32 -30.54 2.16
CA LEU A 37 -6.59 -31.09 1.64
C LEU A 37 -6.76 -32.60 1.90
N LYS A 38 -5.65 -33.33 2.10
CA LYS A 38 -5.63 -34.78 2.25
C LYS A 38 -4.74 -35.20 3.43
N GLY A 39 -5.19 -34.93 4.65
CA GLY A 39 -4.50 -35.32 5.88
C GLY A 39 -3.05 -34.82 5.98
N GLY A 40 -2.34 -35.22 7.04
CA GLY A 40 -0.94 -34.87 7.25
C GLY A 40 -0.70 -33.51 7.90
N ASN A 41 0.56 -33.12 7.98
CA ASN A 41 0.98 -31.91 8.69
C ASN A 41 0.71 -30.64 7.87
N PRO A 42 0.39 -29.50 8.53
CA PRO A 42 0.32 -28.20 7.88
C PRO A 42 1.59 -27.88 7.07
N PRO A 43 1.46 -27.44 5.81
CA PRO A 43 2.59 -26.98 5.01
C PRO A 43 3.29 -25.78 5.66
N LYS A 44 4.60 -25.67 5.46
CA LYS A 44 5.34 -24.44 5.77
C LYS A 44 4.85 -23.31 4.86
N HIS A 45 4.68 -22.13 5.43
CA HIS A 45 4.17 -20.96 4.72
C HIS A 45 4.95 -19.71 5.11
N ALA A 46 5.13 -18.81 4.14
CA ALA A 46 5.65 -17.47 4.34
C ALA A 46 4.74 -16.49 3.59
N GLN A 47 4.48 -15.33 4.21
CA GLN A 47 3.60 -14.32 3.65
C GLN A 47 4.34 -12.99 3.52
N ARG A 48 3.98 -12.24 2.48
CA ARG A 48 4.29 -10.82 2.35
C ARG A 48 2.99 -10.07 2.08
N THR A 49 2.70 -9.07 2.90
CA THR A 49 1.60 -8.13 2.69
C THR A 49 2.15 -6.77 2.30
N GLN A 50 1.46 -6.09 1.40
CA GLN A 50 1.78 -4.71 1.04
C GLN A 50 0.50 -3.93 0.76
N LEU A 51 0.46 -2.70 1.24
CA LEU A 51 -0.43 -1.66 0.75
C LEU A 51 0.40 -0.75 -0.14
N ILE A 52 -0.13 -0.46 -1.33
CA ILE A 52 0.51 0.35 -2.36
C ILE A 52 -0.53 1.38 -2.81
N THR A 53 -0.12 2.64 -2.89
CA THR A 53 -0.95 3.69 -3.47
C THR A 53 -0.98 3.59 -4.99
N GLU A 54 -2.19 3.62 -5.56
CA GLU A 54 -2.43 3.82 -6.99
C GLU A 54 -2.66 5.31 -7.28
N ASN A 55 -3.89 5.71 -7.59
CA ASN A 55 -4.26 7.09 -7.93
C ASN A 55 -4.56 7.96 -6.69
N TYR A 56 -3.63 8.02 -5.73
CA TYR A 56 -3.79 8.89 -4.55
C TYR A 56 -3.35 10.31 -4.90
N GLN A 57 -4.31 11.23 -4.98
CA GLN A 57 -4.08 12.59 -5.47
C GLN A 57 -4.72 13.64 -4.57
N VAL A 58 -4.07 14.80 -4.49
CA VAL A 58 -4.69 16.06 -4.06
C VAL A 58 -5.06 16.81 -5.33
N VAL A 59 -6.33 17.21 -5.46
CA VAL A 59 -6.88 17.92 -6.63
C VAL A 59 -7.24 19.35 -6.29
#